data_AF-A0A838Q2C2-F1
#
_entry.id   AF-A0A838Q2C2-F1
#
_cell.length_a   1.000
_cell.length_b   1.000
_cell.length_c   1.000
_cell.angle_alpha   90.00
_cell.angle_beta   90.00
_cell.angle_gamma   90.00
#
_symmetry.space_group_name_H-M   'P 1'
#
loop_
_entity.id
_entity.type
_entity.pdbx_description
1 polymer ?
#
loop_
_entity_poly.entity_id
_entity_poly.type
_entity_poly.pdbx_seq_one_letter_code
_entity_poly.pdbx_strand_id
1 'polypeptide(L)' 'MPASKAENEPTLVAAGAFDRSLHILIVDDQPVLCELLANFLKNDLHMVEIAQSAQQALENSKSAPSTS' A
#
# COMPACT_ATOMS: atom_id res chain seq x y z
N MET A 1 38.34 20.24 16.35
CA MET A 1 37.71 19.44 15.27
C MET A 1 36.59 18.62 15.90
N PRO A 2 35.37 18.64 15.34
CA PRO A 2 34.12 18.51 16.10
C PRO A 2 33.47 17.14 15.96
N ALA A 3 32.66 16.74 16.94
CA ALA A 3 31.56 15.81 16.72
C ALA A 3 30.27 16.59 17.00
N SER A 4 29.80 17.29 15.96
CA SER A 4 28.48 17.90 15.93
C SER A 4 27.44 16.80 16.08
N LYS A 5 26.80 16.74 17.25
CA LYS A 5 25.63 15.92 17.49
C LYS A 5 24.47 16.60 16.76
N ALA A 6 24.22 16.17 15.53
CA ALA A 6 23.02 16.56 14.80
C ALA A 6 21.85 15.82 15.44
N GLU A 7 21.23 16.48 16.42
CA GLU A 7 19.89 16.12 16.90
C GLU A 7 18.93 16.49 15.76
N ASN A 8 18.75 15.55 14.84
CA ASN A 8 17.75 15.64 13.80
C ASN A 8 16.38 15.32 14.43
N GLU A 9 15.86 16.27 15.18
CA GLU A 9 14.46 16.32 15.57
C GLU A 9 13.63 16.25 14.29
N PRO A 10 12.85 15.17 14.05
CA PRO A 10 11.91 15.19 12.94
C PRO A 10 10.86 16.22 13.33
N THR A 11 10.99 17.43 12.77
CA THR A 11 10.00 18.48 12.87
C THR A 11 8.69 17.89 12.38
N LEU A 12 7.78 17.58 13.31
CA LEU A 12 6.42 17.16 13.00
C LEU A 12 5.73 18.34 12.32
N VAL A 13 5.88 18.42 11.00
CA VAL A 13 5.06 19.29 10.17
C VAL A 13 3.66 18.69 10.11
N ALA A 14 2.76 19.29 10.87
CA ALA A 14 1.33 19.12 10.73
C ALA A 14 0.91 19.56 9.32
N ALA A 15 0.79 18.61 8.41
CA ALA A 15 0.06 18.76 7.16
C ALA A 15 -1.14 17.83 7.25
N GLY A 16 -2.34 18.32 6.95
CA GLY A 16 -3.60 17.59 7.10
C GLY A 16 -3.45 16.13 6.70
N ALA A 17 -3.89 15.23 7.57
CA ALA A 17 -3.79 13.78 7.37
C ALA A 17 -4.70 13.39 6.21
N PHE A 18 -4.23 13.61 4.98
CA PHE A 18 -4.77 12.97 3.82
C PHE A 18 -4.56 11.48 4.04
N ASP A 19 -5.66 10.74 4.02
CA ASP A 19 -5.58 9.30 3.96
C ASP A 19 -4.77 8.94 2.70
N ARG A 20 -3.56 8.42 2.92
CA ARG A 20 -2.68 7.93 1.86
C ARG A 20 -2.90 6.44 1.59
N SER A 21 -3.96 5.86 2.14
CA SER A 21 -4.37 4.51 1.81
C SER A 21 -4.62 4.41 0.30
N LEU A 22 -4.05 3.38 -0.30
CA LEU A 22 -4.26 3.03 -1.70
C LEU A 22 -5.16 1.81 -1.76
N HIS A 23 -5.97 1.73 -2.82
CA HIS A 23 -6.59 0.48 -3.25
C HIS A 23 -5.63 -0.23 -4.20
N ILE A 24 -5.09 -1.37 -3.77
CA ILE A 24 -4.06 -2.12 -4.49
C ILE A 24 -4.61 -3.50 -4.86
N LEU A 25 -4.48 -3.87 -6.13
CA LEU A 25 -4.78 -5.21 -6.61
C LEU A 25 -3.48 -5.96 -6.85
N ILE A 26 -3.26 -7.06 -6.12
CA ILE A 26 -2.14 -7.97 -6.33
C ILE A 26 -2.58 -9.06 -7.31
N VAL A 27 -1.77 -9.31 -8.33
CA VAL A 27 -2.02 -10.36 -9.32
C VAL A 27 -0.82 -11.29 -9.40
N ASP A 28 -0.92 -12.46 -8.79
CA ASP A 28 0.14 -13.47 -8.78
C ASP A 28 -0.47 -14.86 -8.57
N ASP A 29 0.06 -15.89 -9.24
CA ASP A 29 -0.48 -17.26 -9.19
C ASP A 29 0.01 -18.05 -7.96
N GLN A 30 0.98 -17.51 -7.21
CA GLN A 30 1.50 -18.11 -5.99
C GLN A 30 0.76 -17.56 -4.75
N PRO A 31 -0.07 -18.37 -4.07
CA PRO A 31 -0.89 -17.91 -2.95
C PRO A 31 -0.06 -17.36 -1.78
N VAL A 32 1.08 -18.00 -1.50
CA VAL A 32 1.98 -17.62 -0.40
C VAL A 32 2.55 -16.22 -0.62
N LEU A 33 2.91 -15.88 -1.86
CA LEU A 33 3.46 -14.57 -2.18
C LEU A 33 2.38 -13.49 -2.11
N CYS A 34 1.17 -13.79 -2.57
CA CYS A 34 0.01 -12.91 -2.43
C CYS A 34 -0.27 -12.56 -0.97
N GLU A 35 -0.29 -13.55 -0.09
CA GLU A 35 -0.52 -13.34 1.35
C GLU A 35 0.58 -12.50 1.99
N LEU A 36 1.86 -12.77 1.67
CA LEU A 36 2.99 -12.01 2.16
C LEU A 36 2.89 -10.52 1.77
N LEU A 37 2.66 -10.25 0.49
CA LEU A 37 2.52 -8.89 -0.04
C LEU A 37 1.29 -8.18 0.55
N ALA A 38 0.16 -8.88 0.66
CA ALA A 38 -1.05 -8.31 1.23
C ALA A 38 -0.86 -7.93 2.70
N ASN A 39 -0.18 -8.76 3.49
CA ASN A 39 0.13 -8.46 4.88
C ASN A 39 1.05 -7.24 5.00
N PHE A 40 2.09 -7.17 4.14
CA PHE A 40 2.99 -6.02 4.11
C PHE A 40 2.25 -4.71 3.80
N LEU A 41 1.41 -4.70 2.77
CA LEU A 41 0.69 -3.50 2.31
C LEU A 41 -0.46 -3.10 3.27
N LYS A 42 -1.17 -4.07 3.85
CA LYS A 42 -2.21 -3.80 4.86
C LYS A 42 -1.62 -3.20 6.14
N ASN A 43 -0.40 -3.60 6.52
CA ASN A 43 0.30 -2.98 7.65
C ASN A 43 0.63 -1.50 7.41
N ASP A 44 0.76 -1.07 6.16
CA ASP A 44 0.89 0.34 5.75
C ASP A 44 -0.47 1.02 5.50
N LEU A 45 -1.55 0.43 6.05
CA LEU A 45 -2.93 0.93 5.98
C LEU A 45 -3.52 0.99 4.56
N HIS A 46 -2.99 0.22 3.61
CA HIS A 46 -3.58 0.10 2.28
C HIS A 46 -4.72 -0.93 2.25
N MET A 47 -5.66 -0.72 1.33
CA MET A 47 -6.70 -1.69 1.01
C MET A 47 -6.22 -2.60 -0.11
N VAL A 48 -6.22 -3.90 0.13
CA VAL A 48 -5.60 -4.87 -0.78
C VAL A 48 -6.62 -5.92 -1.23
N GLU A 49 -6.72 -6.08 -2.54
CA GLU A 49 -7.41 -7.18 -3.21
C GLU A 49 -6.39 -8.13 -3.83
N ILE A 50 -6.73 -9.41 -3.91
CA ILE A 50 -5.87 -10.46 -4.47
C ILE A 50 -6.61 -11.11 -5.64
N ALA A 51 -5.90 -11.32 -6.73
CA ALA A 51 -6.32 -12.16 -7.85
C ALA A 51 -5.23 -13.19 -8.13
N GLN A 52 -5.61 -14.47 -8.20
CA GLN A 52 -4.68 -15.57 -8.46
C GLN A 52 -4.54 -15.89 -9.96
N SER A 53 -5.22 -15.12 -10.81
CA SER A 53 -5.14 -15.25 -12.27
C SER A 53 -5.46 -13.92 -12.94
N ALA A 54 -5.06 -13.79 -14.20
CA ALA A 54 -5.40 -12.62 -15.02
C ALA A 54 -6.93 -12.46 -15.20
N GLN A 55 -7.68 -13.56 -15.24
CA GLN A 55 -9.15 -13.52 -15.37
C GLN A 55 -9.78 -12.95 -14.10
N GLN A 56 -9.37 -13.43 -12.92
CA GLN A 56 -9.82 -12.88 -11.64
C GLN A 56 -9.43 -11.41 -11.50
N ALA A 57 -8.23 -11.03 -11.97
CA ALA A 57 -7.78 -9.64 -11.92
C ALA A 57 -8.67 -8.71 -12.75
N LEU A 58 -9.07 -9.14 -13.94
CA LEU A 58 -9.99 -8.39 -14.80
C LEU A 58 -11.40 -8.30 -14.22
N GLU A 59 -11.84 -9.29 -13.45
CA GLU A 59 -13.12 -9.24 -12.73
C GLU A 59 -13.04 -8.24 -11.57
N ASN A 60 -11.99 -8.32 -10.76
CA ASN A 60 -11.77 -7.44 -9.60
C ASN A 60 -11.49 -5.98 -10.00
N SER A 61 -10.83 -5.73 -11.14
CA SER A 61 -10.57 -4.36 -11.61
C SER A 61 -11.83 -3.61 -12.02
N LYS A 62 -12.91 -4.33 -12.39
CA LYS A 62 -14.17 -3.73 -12.83
C LYS A 62 -15.07 -3.29 -11.68
N SER A 63 -14.81 -3.73 -10.46
CA SER A 63 -15.56 -3.33 -9.25
C SER A 63 -15.07 -2.02 -8.62
N ALA A 64 -13.93 -1.46 -9.06
CA ALA A 64 -13.52 -0.15 -8.61
C ALA A 64 -14.47 0.93 -9.16
N PRO A 65 -15.01 1.84 -8.33
CA PRO A 65 -15.87 2.90 -8.81
C PRO A 65 -15.10 3.75 -9.82
N SER A 66 -15.65 3.82 -11.03
CA SER A 66 -15.19 4.75 -12.07
C SER A 66 -15.49 6.15 -11.56
N THR A 67 -14.49 6.81 -11.00
CA THR A 67 -14.55 8.24 -10.68
C THR A 67 -14.80 8.98 -12.00
N SER A 68 -16.04 9.39 -12.21
CA SER A 68 -16.49 10.21 -13.34
C SER A 68 -16.17 11.68 -13.11
#